data_AF-A0A821SV93-F1
#
_entry.id   AF-A0A821SV93-F1
#
_cell.length_a   1.000
_cell.length_b   1.000
_cell.length_c   1.000
_cell.angle_alpha   90.00
_cell.angle_beta   90.00
_cell.angle_gamma   90.00
#
_symmetry.space_group_name_H-M   'P 1'
#
loop_
_entity.id
_entity.type
_entity.pdbx_description
1 polymer ?
#
loop_
_entity_poly.entity_id
_entity_poly.type
_entity_poly.pdbx_seq_one_letter_code
_entity_poly.pdbx_strand_id
1 'polypeptide(L)'
;MLYVTSIQIYKGLDIVTAKATLQERQLVPHHLLDILEPHQNFTVVDFRNRALKIIDELTKENKVPIIVGGTNYYIESIIYKILVEDMNDTNALLWDQSKRKRDSAGEETETNKKQAVVSEGSNSTPESKDIKKDVEVNRDKIQEDVDNEAKLSNEEIHAILKAIDPKMAARLHPNNRRKVLR
;
A
#
# COMPACT_ATOMS: atom_id res chain seq x y z
N MET A 1 -17.45 17.19 -0.89
CA MET A 1 -16.85 16.01 -0.23
C MET A 1 -16.51 14.97 -1.28
N LEU A 2 -15.32 14.38 -1.24
CA LEU A 2 -14.81 13.46 -2.27
C LEU A 2 -14.53 12.10 -1.63
N TYR A 3 -15.21 11.06 -2.10
CA TYR A 3 -15.04 9.70 -1.57
C TYR A 3 -13.84 8.99 -2.18
N VAL A 4 -13.03 8.35 -1.33
CA VAL A 4 -11.81 7.63 -1.71
C VAL A 4 -11.93 6.18 -1.26
N THR A 5 -12.74 5.43 -2.00
CA THR A 5 -12.89 4.00 -1.79
C THR A 5 -12.99 3.28 -3.13
N SER A 6 -12.48 2.06 -3.17
CA SER A 6 -12.53 1.24 -4.39
C SER A 6 -13.93 0.71 -4.72
N ILE A 7 -14.84 0.67 -3.74
CA ILE A 7 -16.09 -0.10 -3.83
C ILE A 7 -17.35 0.78 -3.80
N GLN A 8 -17.32 1.93 -3.12
CA GLN A 8 -18.49 2.85 -3.08
C GLN A 8 -18.69 3.60 -4.41
N ILE A 9 -17.77 3.43 -5.34
CA ILE A 9 -17.82 4.03 -6.67
C ILE A 9 -18.88 3.38 -7.57
N TYR A 10 -19.24 2.11 -7.29
CA TYR A 10 -20.18 1.32 -8.06
C TYR A 10 -21.62 1.54 -7.62
N LYS A 11 -22.52 1.73 -8.57
CA LYS A 11 -23.95 1.94 -8.34
C LYS A 11 -24.66 0.69 -7.81
N GLY A 12 -25.74 0.91 -7.07
CA GLY A 12 -26.67 -0.14 -6.63
C GLY A 12 -26.18 -1.01 -5.47
N LEU A 13 -24.92 -0.89 -5.05
CA LEU A 13 -24.32 -1.67 -3.96
C LEU A 13 -24.37 -0.94 -2.60
N ASP A 14 -25.44 -0.19 -2.32
CA ASP A 14 -25.46 0.81 -1.24
C ASP A 14 -25.31 0.20 0.16
N ILE A 15 -26.03 -0.90 0.43
CA ILE A 15 -26.03 -1.58 1.73
C ILE A 15 -24.69 -2.25 2.00
N VAL A 16 -24.18 -3.01 1.03
CA VAL A 16 -22.96 -3.81 1.16
C VAL A 16 -21.71 -2.92 1.29
N THR A 17 -21.76 -1.72 0.70
CA THR A 17 -20.63 -0.78 0.71
C THR A 17 -20.81 0.35 1.73
N ALA A 18 -21.81 0.24 2.61
CA ALA A 18 -22.12 1.20 3.67
C ALA A 18 -22.10 2.66 3.18
N LYS A 19 -22.74 2.92 2.04
CA LYS A 19 -22.80 4.29 1.51
C LYS A 19 -23.68 5.16 2.39
N ALA A 20 -23.34 6.44 2.44
CA ALA A 20 -24.21 7.45 3.04
C ALA A 20 -25.62 7.37 2.44
N THR A 21 -26.63 7.62 3.27
CA THR A 21 -28.04 7.66 2.86
C THR A 21 -28.30 8.87 1.96
N LEU A 22 -29.40 8.85 1.21
CA LEU A 22 -29.77 9.99 0.36
C LEU A 22 -29.97 11.29 1.16
N GLN A 23 -30.47 11.19 2.40
CA GLN A 23 -30.67 12.34 3.28
C GLN A 23 -29.33 12.97 3.69
N GLU A 24 -28.35 12.15 4.09
CA GLU A 24 -27.00 12.63 4.42
C GLU A 24 -26.31 13.24 3.19
N ARG A 25 -26.51 12.65 2.01
CA ARG A 25 -25.92 13.13 0.76
C ARG A 25 -26.46 14.49 0.28
N GLN A 26 -27.62 14.92 0.76
CA GLN A 26 -28.18 16.21 0.42
C GLN A 26 -27.55 17.36 1.22
N LEU A 27 -26.90 17.06 2.36
CA LEU A 27 -26.30 18.09 3.20
C LEU A 27 -25.05 18.71 2.57
N VAL A 28 -24.28 17.93 1.81
CA VAL A 28 -23.05 18.36 1.16
C VAL A 28 -22.92 17.69 -0.21
N PRO A 29 -22.43 18.39 -1.25
CA PRO A 29 -22.14 17.74 -2.53
C PRO A 29 -21.10 16.62 -2.38
N HIS A 30 -21.45 15.42 -2.84
CA HIS A 30 -20.55 14.27 -2.85
C HIS A 30 -20.02 13.98 -4.26
N HIS A 31 -18.73 13.69 -4.37
CA HIS A 31 -18.05 13.34 -5.60
C HIS A 31 -17.48 11.91 -5.54
N LEU A 32 -17.32 11.27 -6.71
CA LEU A 32 -16.80 9.91 -6.87
C LEU A 32 -17.61 8.82 -6.15
N LEU A 33 -18.91 9.05 -6.00
CA LEU A 33 -19.88 8.10 -5.48
C LEU A 33 -20.87 7.76 -6.61
N ASP A 34 -21.22 6.47 -6.77
CA ASP A 34 -22.21 6.03 -7.78
C ASP A 34 -21.91 6.45 -9.23
N ILE A 35 -20.63 6.46 -9.62
CA ILE A 35 -20.22 6.91 -10.97
C ILE A 35 -20.06 5.76 -11.98
N LEU A 36 -19.97 4.51 -11.53
CA LEU A 36 -19.74 3.34 -12.40
C LEU A 36 -20.78 2.25 -12.20
N GLU A 37 -21.06 1.49 -13.25
CA GLU A 37 -21.83 0.25 -13.16
C GLU A 37 -20.95 -0.90 -12.63
N PRO A 38 -21.50 -1.88 -11.91
CA PRO A 38 -20.71 -2.96 -11.28
C PRO A 38 -19.86 -3.80 -12.24
N HIS A 39 -20.19 -3.83 -13.53
CA HIS A 39 -19.46 -4.59 -14.55
C HIS A 39 -18.28 -3.81 -15.16
N GLN A 40 -18.09 -2.54 -14.79
CA GLN A 40 -17.03 -1.70 -15.34
C GLN A 40 -15.76 -1.86 -14.52
N ASN A 41 -14.62 -1.99 -15.18
CA ASN A 41 -13.34 -1.99 -14.49
C ASN A 41 -12.96 -0.57 -14.09
N PHE A 42 -12.35 -0.44 -12.92
CA PHE A 42 -11.86 0.84 -12.42
C PHE A 42 -10.49 0.68 -11.79
N THR A 43 -9.53 1.50 -12.23
CA THR A 43 -8.16 1.46 -11.71
C THR A 43 -7.87 2.65 -10.80
N VAL A 44 -6.80 2.52 -10.01
CA VAL A 44 -6.30 3.63 -9.19
C VAL A 44 -5.85 4.83 -10.04
N VAL A 45 -5.39 4.59 -11.27
CA VAL A 45 -4.98 5.65 -12.21
C VAL A 45 -6.20 6.46 -12.63
N ASP A 46 -7.28 5.78 -13.00
CA ASP A 46 -8.55 6.40 -13.36
C ASP A 46 -9.10 7.24 -12.19
N PHE A 47 -9.02 6.68 -10.99
CA PHE A 47 -9.40 7.37 -9.76
C PHE A 47 -8.60 8.65 -9.55
N ARG A 48 -7.27 8.54 -9.52
CA ARG A 48 -6.36 9.66 -9.30
C ARG A 48 -6.64 10.78 -10.29
N ASN A 49 -6.73 10.47 -11.58
CA ASN A 49 -6.94 11.45 -12.63
C ASN A 49 -8.30 12.18 -12.47
N ARG A 50 -9.37 11.44 -12.15
CA ARG A 50 -10.69 12.03 -11.90
C ARG A 50 -10.70 12.87 -10.62
N ALA A 51 -10.09 12.36 -9.55
CA ALA A 51 -10.02 13.03 -8.25
C ALA A 51 -9.25 14.35 -8.34
N LEU A 52 -8.07 14.35 -8.98
CA LEU A 52 -7.27 15.55 -9.18
C LEU A 52 -8.03 16.60 -9.99
N LYS A 53 -8.72 16.19 -11.06
CA LYS A 53 -9.56 17.11 -11.84
C LYS A 53 -10.64 17.79 -10.98
N ILE A 54 -11.35 17.03 -10.15
CA ILE A 54 -12.39 17.56 -9.25
C ILE A 54 -11.79 18.47 -8.19
N ILE A 55 -10.64 18.10 -7.62
CA ILE A 55 -9.91 18.92 -6.64
C ILE A 55 -9.52 20.26 -7.28
N ASP A 56 -9.01 20.26 -8.50
CA ASP A 56 -8.62 21.47 -9.22
C ASP A 56 -9.84 22.36 -9.54
N GLU A 57 -10.95 21.76 -9.97
CA GLU A 57 -12.21 22.47 -10.23
C GLU A 57 -12.74 23.14 -8.95
N LEU A 58 -12.84 22.39 -7.84
CA LEU A 58 -13.29 22.93 -6.55
C LEU A 58 -12.38 24.03 -6.03
N THR A 59 -11.06 23.86 -6.17
CA THR A 59 -10.08 24.85 -5.73
C THR A 59 -10.19 26.14 -6.54
N LYS A 60 -10.43 26.04 -7.86
CA LYS A 60 -10.71 27.22 -8.71
C LYS A 60 -11.98 27.96 -8.32
N GLU A 61 -12.98 27.24 -7.80
CA GLU A 61 -14.21 27.82 -7.25
C GLU A 61 -14.06 28.35 -5.81
N ASN A 62 -12.84 28.44 -5.27
CA ASN A 62 -12.55 28.80 -3.87
C ASN A 62 -13.25 27.90 -2.84
N LYS A 63 -13.52 26.63 -3.18
CA LYS A 63 -14.06 25.63 -2.26
C LYS A 63 -12.93 24.75 -1.74
N VAL A 64 -13.04 24.35 -0.47
CA VAL A 64 -12.08 23.42 0.15
C VAL A 64 -12.53 21.98 -0.10
N PRO A 65 -11.78 21.18 -0.88
CA PRO A 65 -12.11 19.78 -1.09
C PRO A 65 -11.80 18.96 0.18
N ILE A 66 -12.81 18.23 0.68
CA ILE A 66 -12.66 17.32 1.81
C ILE A 66 -12.65 15.89 1.27
N ILE A 67 -11.55 15.19 1.49
CA ILE A 67 -11.32 13.81 1.06
C ILE A 67 -11.70 12.87 2.20
N VAL A 68 -12.56 11.89 1.93
CA VAL A 68 -13.08 10.96 2.94
C VAL A 68 -13.07 9.54 2.40
N GLY A 69 -12.63 8.57 3.20
CA GLY A 69 -12.53 7.18 2.79
C GLY A 69 -11.49 6.43 3.61
N GLY A 70 -11.21 5.18 3.22
CA GLY A 70 -10.34 4.28 3.98
C GLY A 70 -9.38 3.44 3.14
N THR A 71 -9.40 3.57 1.81
CA THR A 71 -8.47 2.82 0.97
C THR A 71 -7.15 3.60 0.86
N ASN A 72 -6.22 3.38 1.79
CA ASN A 72 -4.95 4.12 1.88
C ASN A 72 -4.24 4.24 0.54
N TYR A 73 -4.15 3.15 -0.22
CA TYR A 73 -3.51 3.16 -1.54
C TYR A 73 -4.07 4.22 -2.50
N TYR A 74 -5.39 4.43 -2.49
CA TYR A 74 -6.04 5.44 -3.32
C TYR A 74 -5.76 6.87 -2.80
N ILE A 75 -5.71 7.06 -1.48
CA ILE A 75 -5.36 8.34 -0.86
C ILE A 75 -3.91 8.69 -1.21
N GLU A 76 -3.01 7.74 -1.02
CA GLU A 76 -1.59 7.87 -1.32
C GLU A 76 -1.34 8.18 -2.80
N SER A 77 -2.14 7.62 -3.72
CA SER A 77 -2.04 7.93 -5.15
C SER A 77 -2.32 9.39 -5.50
N ILE A 78 -3.12 10.11 -4.69
CA ILE A 78 -3.39 11.53 -4.86
C ILE A 78 -2.27 12.37 -4.22
N ILE A 79 -1.78 11.97 -3.05
CA ILE A 79 -0.81 12.73 -2.27
C ILE A 79 0.60 12.61 -2.85
N TYR A 80 1.01 11.40 -3.21
CA TYR A 80 2.36 11.09 -3.64
C TYR A 80 2.41 10.86 -5.14
N LYS A 81 3.12 11.75 -5.85
CA LYS A 81 3.33 11.65 -7.29
C LYS A 81 4.10 10.40 -7.74
N ILE A 82 4.75 9.71 -6.81
CA ILE A 82 5.72 8.64 -7.12
C ILE A 82 5.09 7.23 -7.17
N LEU A 83 3.90 7.05 -6.59
CA LEU A 83 3.32 5.72 -6.38
C LEU A 83 2.58 5.17 -7.60
N VAL A 84 2.11 6.07 -8.47
CA VAL A 84 1.39 5.70 -9.67
C VAL A 84 2.13 6.31 -10.83
N GLU A 85 2.86 5.46 -11.55
CA GLU A 85 3.63 5.85 -12.73
C GLU A 85 2.69 6.48 -13.77
N ASP A 86 3.03 7.68 -14.20
CA ASP A 86 2.49 8.19 -15.45
C ASP A 86 3.20 7.42 -16.57
N MET A 87 2.48 6.56 -17.29
CA MET A 87 3.05 5.81 -18.43
C MET A 87 3.62 6.72 -19.54
N ASN A 88 3.41 8.04 -19.44
CA ASN A 88 3.96 9.06 -20.32
C ASN A 88 5.23 9.75 -19.78
N ASP A 89 5.61 9.54 -18.51
CA ASP A 89 6.82 10.11 -17.93
C ASP A 89 7.95 9.08 -17.95
N THR A 90 8.79 9.18 -18.98
CA THR A 90 9.95 8.31 -19.18
C THR A 90 10.98 8.40 -18.05
N ASN A 91 10.93 9.43 -17.21
CA ASN A 91 11.82 9.57 -16.05
C ASN A 91 11.33 8.81 -14.80
N ALA A 92 10.05 8.40 -14.73
CA ALA A 92 9.54 7.62 -13.61
C ALA A 92 10.04 6.15 -13.61
N LEU A 93 10.61 5.69 -14.74
CA LEU A 93 11.15 4.34 -14.96
C LEU A 93 12.47 4.03 -14.23
N LEU A 94 12.94 4.91 -13.33
CA LEU A 94 14.25 4.75 -12.68
C LEU A 94 14.32 3.62 -11.65
N TRP A 95 13.18 3.14 -11.12
CA TRP A 95 13.16 2.03 -10.15
C TRP A 95 13.26 0.63 -10.78
N ASP A 96 13.04 0.50 -12.09
CA ASP A 96 12.94 -0.80 -12.77
C ASP A 96 14.28 -1.31 -13.35
N GLN A 97 15.25 -0.43 -13.58
CA GLN A 97 16.52 -0.84 -14.22
C GLN A 97 17.39 -1.76 -13.34
N SER A 98 17.26 -1.68 -12.01
CA SER A 98 18.02 -2.54 -11.08
C SER A 98 17.45 -3.95 -10.93
N LYS A 99 16.21 -4.23 -11.35
CA LYS A 99 15.62 -5.58 -11.24
C LYS A 99 15.70 -6.40 -12.52
N ARG A 100 15.66 -5.76 -13.70
CA ARG A 100 15.73 -6.48 -15.00
C ARG A 100 17.05 -7.24 -15.23
N LYS A 101 18.11 -6.91 -14.50
CA LYS A 101 19.43 -7.56 -14.64
C LYS A 101 19.56 -8.91 -13.90
N ARG A 102 18.56 -9.33 -13.10
CA ARG A 102 18.59 -10.63 -12.42
C ARG A 102 17.89 -11.76 -13.20
N ASP A 103 17.01 -11.43 -14.14
CA ASP A 103 16.18 -12.43 -14.83
C ASP A 103 16.68 -12.73 -16.26
N SER A 104 17.75 -12.09 -16.72
CA SER A 104 18.32 -12.27 -18.06
C SER A 104 19.55 -13.20 -18.12
N ALA A 105 19.77 -14.01 -17.09
CA ALA A 105 20.84 -15.01 -17.05
C ALA A 105 20.24 -16.39 -16.73
N GLY A 106 19.68 -17.03 -17.76
CA GLY A 106 19.16 -18.39 -17.65
C GLY A 106 18.23 -18.76 -18.80
N GLU A 107 18.73 -18.72 -20.03
CA GLU A 107 18.07 -19.37 -21.16
C GLU A 107 18.87 -20.61 -21.58
N GLU A 108 18.12 -21.67 -21.90
CA GLU A 108 18.47 -22.89 -22.65
C GLU A 108 18.84 -24.18 -21.89
N THR A 109 17.86 -25.10 -21.83
CA THR A 109 17.87 -26.46 -22.44
C THR A 109 16.49 -27.13 -22.20
N GLU A 110 15.65 -27.30 -23.23
CA GLU A 110 15.38 -28.58 -23.97
C GLU A 110 15.05 -29.79 -23.06
N THR A 111 14.04 -30.67 -23.22
CA THR A 111 13.21 -31.12 -24.36
C THR A 111 12.05 -32.04 -23.89
N ASN A 112 10.88 -31.89 -24.54
CA ASN A 112 9.87 -32.88 -25.01
C ASN A 112 9.47 -34.22 -24.32
N LYS A 113 8.13 -34.38 -24.29
CA LYS A 113 7.26 -35.59 -24.54
C LYS A 113 7.06 -36.68 -23.46
N LYS A 114 5.80 -36.86 -23.02
CA LYS A 114 4.86 -37.92 -23.51
C LYS A 114 3.47 -37.84 -22.82
N GLN A 115 2.42 -38.01 -23.63
CA GLN A 115 1.04 -38.34 -23.24
C GLN A 115 0.97 -39.70 -22.53
N ALA A 116 0.03 -39.89 -21.58
CA ALA A 116 -1.22 -40.62 -21.84
C ALA A 116 -2.00 -41.02 -20.55
N VAL A 117 -3.32 -41.10 -20.71
CA VAL A 117 -4.32 -41.95 -20.02
C VAL A 117 -4.97 -41.46 -18.71
N VAL A 118 -6.31 -41.54 -18.77
CA VAL A 118 -7.38 -41.31 -17.80
C VAL A 118 -7.41 -42.39 -16.70
N SER A 119 -7.68 -42.02 -15.45
CA SER A 119 -8.58 -42.80 -14.56
C SER A 119 -8.79 -42.12 -13.19
N GLU A 120 -10.02 -42.24 -12.73
CA GLU A 120 -10.60 -41.82 -11.46
C GLU A 120 -9.88 -42.36 -10.22
N GLY A 121 -10.06 -41.65 -9.08
CA GLY A 121 -10.29 -42.32 -7.81
C GLY A 121 -9.16 -42.30 -6.76
N SER A 122 -9.52 -41.72 -5.61
CA SER A 122 -9.14 -42.10 -4.24
C SER A 122 -7.93 -41.43 -3.55
N ASN A 123 -8.25 -40.97 -2.33
CA ASN A 123 -7.39 -40.47 -1.26
C ASN A 123 -6.07 -41.24 -1.10
N SER A 124 -4.99 -40.49 -0.89
CA SER A 124 -4.10 -40.70 0.26
C SER A 124 -3.09 -39.56 0.36
N THR A 125 -3.13 -38.88 1.50
CA THR A 125 -2.08 -38.00 2.00
C THR A 125 -0.76 -38.78 2.13
N PRO A 126 0.38 -38.24 1.69
CA PRO A 126 1.66 -38.67 2.23
C PRO A 126 2.14 -37.61 3.23
N GLU A 127 2.21 -38.03 4.49
CA GLU A 127 3.14 -37.46 5.46
C GLU A 127 4.55 -37.40 4.85
N SER A 128 5.23 -36.27 5.00
CA SER A 128 6.70 -36.25 5.03
C SER A 128 7.13 -35.44 6.25
N LYS A 129 7.84 -36.16 7.10
CA LYS A 129 8.44 -35.74 8.35
C LYS A 129 9.65 -34.83 8.08
N ASP A 130 10.01 -34.09 9.13
CA ASP A 130 11.36 -33.60 9.43
C ASP A 130 11.87 -32.36 8.68
N ILE A 131 11.31 -31.19 9.05
CA ILE A 131 12.11 -29.95 9.20
C ILE A 131 11.67 -29.29 10.53
N LYS A 132 12.09 -29.86 11.65
CA LYS A 132 12.02 -29.22 12.97
C LYS A 132 13.38 -29.36 13.67
N LYS A 133 14.39 -28.72 13.13
CA LYS A 133 15.58 -28.32 13.90
C LYS A 133 15.97 -26.93 13.42
N ASP A 134 16.25 -26.07 14.40
CA ASP A 134 16.87 -24.75 14.26
C ASP A 134 15.92 -23.54 14.12
N VAL A 135 14.89 -23.45 14.97
CA VAL A 135 14.42 -22.13 15.41
C VAL A 135 13.95 -22.20 16.88
N GLU A 136 14.86 -22.47 17.79
CA GLU A 136 14.63 -22.12 19.21
C GLU A 136 14.80 -20.61 19.34
N VAL A 137 13.74 -19.88 18.99
CA VAL A 137 13.64 -18.43 19.20
C VAL A 137 13.73 -18.21 20.70
N ASN A 138 14.92 -17.80 21.16
CA ASN A 138 15.18 -17.48 22.55
C ASN A 138 14.28 -16.29 22.95
N ARG A 139 13.16 -16.59 23.62
CA ARG A 139 12.18 -15.61 24.12
C ARG A 139 12.83 -14.56 25.01
N ASP A 140 13.94 -14.89 25.65
CA ASP A 140 14.67 -13.99 26.52
C ASP A 140 15.35 -12.86 25.72
N LYS A 141 15.78 -13.11 24.48
CA LYS A 141 16.34 -12.07 23.60
C LYS A 141 15.27 -11.10 23.08
N ILE A 142 14.07 -11.60 22.79
CA ILE A 142 12.95 -10.75 22.36
C ILE A 142 12.51 -9.83 23.52
N GLN A 143 12.54 -10.34 24.75
CA GLN A 143 12.25 -9.52 25.93
C GLN A 143 13.34 -8.48 26.18
N GLU A 144 14.63 -8.83 25.96
CA GLU A 144 15.76 -7.91 26.07
C GLU A 144 15.72 -6.77 25.04
N ASP A 145 15.32 -7.06 23.79
CA ASP A 145 15.17 -6.06 22.72
C ASP A 145 13.96 -5.12 22.95
N VAL A 146 12.86 -5.63 23.53
CA VAL A 146 11.68 -4.83 23.90
C VAL A 146 11.95 -3.94 25.12
N ASP A 147 12.77 -4.40 26.06
CA ASP A 147 13.10 -3.65 27.28
C ASP A 147 14.30 -2.67 27.10
N ASN A 148 15.02 -2.73 25.98
CA ASN A 148 16.14 -1.84 25.67
C ASN A 148 15.70 -0.45 25.15
N GLU A 149 14.56 -0.32 24.45
CA GLU A 149 14.04 0.98 23.99
C GLU A 149 13.64 1.94 25.13
N ALA A 150 13.40 1.40 26.34
CA ALA A 150 13.03 2.17 27.52
C ALA A 150 14.23 2.70 28.33
N LYS A 151 15.46 2.23 28.07
CA LYS A 151 16.64 2.55 28.90
C LYS A 151 17.53 3.67 28.36
N LEU A 152 17.49 3.96 27.05
CA LEU A 152 18.30 5.05 26.51
C LEU A 152 17.71 6.42 26.84
N SER A 153 18.59 7.33 27.22
CA SER A 153 18.28 8.74 27.42
C SER A 153 17.94 9.42 26.10
N ASN A 154 17.21 10.54 26.19
CA ASN A 154 16.80 11.30 25.01
C ASN A 154 17.99 11.79 24.16
N GLU A 155 19.14 12.03 24.80
CA GLU A 155 20.37 12.46 24.13
C GLU A 155 21.05 11.31 23.40
N GLU A 156 21.05 10.11 23.98
CA GLU A 156 21.63 8.91 23.35
C GLU A 156 20.83 8.49 22.11
N ILE A 157 19.50 8.52 22.18
CA ILE A 157 18.63 8.20 21.03
C ILE A 157 18.86 9.22 19.90
N HIS A 158 18.99 10.51 20.23
CA HIS A 158 19.31 11.53 19.25
C HIS A 158 20.74 11.35 18.69
N ALA A 159 21.71 10.93 19.49
CA ALA A 159 23.07 10.65 19.03
C ALA A 159 23.10 9.49 18.03
N ILE A 160 22.32 8.43 18.28
CA ILE A 160 22.12 7.30 17.36
C ILE A 160 21.48 7.79 16.05
N LEU A 161 20.41 8.59 16.12
CA LEU A 161 19.79 9.16 14.92
C LEU A 161 20.79 10.01 14.13
N LYS A 162 21.62 10.82 14.81
CA LYS A 162 22.64 11.67 14.17
C LYS A 162 23.73 10.86 13.47
N ALA A 163 24.07 9.68 13.96
CA ALA A 163 25.05 8.80 13.34
C ALA A 163 24.52 8.15 12.04
N ILE A 164 23.22 7.85 11.97
CA ILE A 164 22.57 7.22 10.80
C ILE A 164 22.11 8.26 9.78
N ASP A 165 21.36 9.27 10.23
CA ASP A 165 20.83 10.36 9.40
C ASP A 165 21.06 11.72 10.07
N PRO A 166 22.20 12.38 9.78
CA PRO A 166 22.51 13.69 10.36
C PRO A 166 21.55 14.80 9.90
N LYS A 167 20.89 14.65 8.73
CA LYS A 167 19.95 15.65 8.22
C LYS A 167 18.63 15.61 8.98
N MET A 168 18.11 14.41 9.25
CA MET A 168 16.90 14.25 10.06
C MET A 168 17.13 14.62 11.52
N ALA A 169 18.27 14.24 12.09
CA ALA A 169 18.64 14.63 13.45
C ALA A 169 18.68 16.16 13.63
N ALA A 170 19.22 16.91 12.67
CA ALA A 170 19.25 18.37 12.74
C ALA A 170 17.85 19.04 12.77
N ARG A 171 16.80 18.35 12.31
CA ARG A 171 15.41 18.85 12.30
C ARG A 171 14.63 18.51 13.57
N LEU A 172 15.10 17.55 14.36
CA LEU A 172 14.39 17.02 15.52
C LEU A 172 15.10 17.44 16.81
N HIS A 173 14.36 18.04 17.73
CA HIS A 173 14.92 18.36 19.04
C HIS A 173 15.12 17.06 19.86
N PRO A 174 16.23 16.89 20.61
CA PRO A 174 16.51 15.69 21.40
C PRO A 174 15.37 15.30 22.36
N ASN A 175 14.69 16.28 22.94
CA ASN A 175 13.56 16.04 23.85
C ASN A 175 12.28 15.53 23.16
N ASN A 176 12.24 15.47 21.82
CA ASN A 176 11.10 14.96 21.07
C ASN A 176 11.21 13.45 20.83
N ARG A 177 11.31 12.68 21.94
CA ARG A 177 11.57 11.23 21.93
C ARG A 177 10.69 10.46 20.95
N ARG A 178 9.38 10.76 20.90
CA ARG A 178 8.44 10.10 19.97
C ARG A 178 8.78 10.29 18.50
N LYS A 179 9.25 11.47 18.09
CA LYS A 179 9.60 11.73 16.68
C LYS A 179 10.98 11.21 16.30
N VAL A 180 11.89 11.13 17.27
CA VAL A 180 13.25 10.60 17.05
C VAL A 180 13.21 9.07 16.91
N LEU A 181 12.29 8.40 17.61
CA LEU A 181 12.10 6.93 17.54
C LEU A 181 11.30 6.45 16.32
N ARG A 182 10.49 7.31 15.69
CA ARG A 182 9.61 6.95 14.57
C ARG A 182 10.32 7.13 13.24
#